data_AF-A0A2S6FVH2-F1
#
_entry.id   AF-A0A2S6FVH2-F1
#
_cell.length_a   1.000
_cell.length_b   1.000
_cell.length_c   1.000
_cell.angle_alpha   90.00
_cell.angle_beta   90.00
_cell.angle_gamma   90.00
#
_symmetry.space_group_name_H-M   'P 1'
#
loop_
_entity.id
_entity.type
_entity.pdbx_description
1 polymer ?
#
loop_
_entity_poly.entity_id
_entity_poly.type
_entity_poly.pdbx_seq_one_letter_code
_entity_poly.pdbx_strand_id
1 'polypeptide(L)'
;MTIGISTEANELLSLFRFKNEKEMKEILDNPKKREDVEDETADIFFFLLRFAQLYNIDLSGALERKMEKNNKKYSVEKFMGSNKKYSDLK
;
A
#
# COMPACT_ATOMS: atom_id res chain seq x y z
N MET A 1 -9.43 3.00 15.90
CA MET A 1 -9.00 3.46 14.57
C MET A 1 -7.74 2.75 14.12
N THR A 2 -6.61 2.90 14.82
CA THR A 2 -5.35 2.20 14.45
C THR A 2 -5.45 0.68 14.48
N ILE A 3 -6.19 0.12 15.44
CA ILE A 3 -6.51 -1.32 15.48
C ILE A 3 -7.29 -1.72 14.23
N GLY A 4 -8.33 -0.95 13.85
CA GLY A 4 -9.10 -1.18 12.62
C GLY A 4 -8.21 -1.21 11.38
N ILE A 5 -7.38 -0.18 11.17
CA ILE A 5 -6.39 -0.15 10.06
C ILE A 5 -5.53 -1.43 10.04
N SER A 6 -5.05 -1.85 11.21
CA SER A 6 -4.24 -3.07 11.31
C SER A 6 -5.04 -4.33 11.01
N THR A 7 -6.31 -4.41 11.44
CA THR A 7 -7.20 -5.55 11.17
C THR A 7 -7.45 -5.67 9.69
N GLU A 8 -7.97 -4.63 9.03
CA GLU A 8 -8.34 -4.69 7.60
C GLU A 8 -7.10 -4.89 6.71
N ALA A 9 -5.93 -4.36 7.11
CA ALA A 9 -4.68 -4.67 6.41
C ALA A 9 -4.30 -6.17 6.49
N ASN A 10 -4.65 -6.86 7.57
CA ASN A 10 -4.44 -8.31 7.69
C ASN A 10 -5.50 -9.12 6.94
N GLU A 11 -6.74 -8.62 6.83
CA GLU A 11 -7.79 -9.22 6.01
C GLU A 11 -7.40 -9.14 4.53
N LEU A 12 -7.00 -7.96 4.04
CA LEU A 12 -6.41 -7.79 2.71
C LEU A 12 -5.20 -8.72 2.49
N LEU A 13 -4.25 -8.77 3.44
CA LEU A 13 -3.10 -9.67 3.35
C LEU A 13 -3.52 -11.14 3.21
N SER A 14 -4.60 -11.54 3.88
CA SER A 14 -5.08 -12.92 3.87
C SER A 14 -5.56 -13.36 2.49
N LEU A 15 -6.11 -12.43 1.68
CA LEU A 15 -6.49 -12.70 0.29
C LEU A 15 -5.29 -13.08 -0.59
N PHE A 16 -4.10 -12.53 -0.30
CA PHE A 16 -2.87 -12.77 -1.05
C PHE A 16 -1.92 -13.78 -0.40
N ARG A 17 -2.26 -14.29 0.79
CA ARG A 17 -1.38 -15.18 1.54
C ARG A 17 -1.14 -16.48 0.76
N PHE A 18 0.13 -16.88 0.68
CA PHE A 18 0.59 -18.08 -0.05
C PHE A 18 0.28 -18.07 -1.56
N LYS A 19 0.08 -16.89 -2.17
CA LYS A 19 -0.13 -16.76 -3.62
C LYS A 19 1.16 -16.35 -4.33
N ASN A 20 1.39 -16.94 -5.51
CA ASN A 20 2.42 -16.49 -6.44
C ASN A 20 1.87 -15.43 -7.42
N GLU A 21 2.74 -14.78 -8.20
CA GLU A 21 2.36 -13.69 -9.12
C GLU A 21 1.23 -14.04 -10.09
N LYS A 22 1.21 -15.26 -10.62
CA LYS A 22 0.15 -15.71 -11.53
C LYS A 22 -1.18 -15.83 -10.80
N GLU A 23 -1.19 -16.44 -9.63
CA GLU A 23 -2.40 -16.59 -8.81
C GLU A 23 -2.93 -15.24 -8.32
N MET A 24 -2.05 -14.29 -7.98
CA MET A 24 -2.46 -12.93 -7.62
C MET A 24 -3.15 -12.22 -8.78
N LYS A 25 -2.66 -12.41 -10.01
CA LYS A 25 -3.31 -11.86 -11.20
C LYS A 25 -4.68 -12.51 -11.43
N GLU A 26 -4.79 -13.82 -11.27
CA GLU A 26 -6.06 -14.54 -11.38
C GLU A 26 -7.10 -14.10 -10.33
N ILE A 27 -6.66 -13.70 -9.13
CA ILE A 27 -7.53 -13.08 -8.11
C ILE A 27 -8.12 -11.78 -8.64
N LEU A 28 -7.29 -10.89 -9.18
CA LEU A 28 -7.71 -9.57 -9.66
C LEU A 28 -8.51 -9.61 -10.98
N ASP A 29 -8.31 -10.65 -11.79
CA ASP A 29 -9.08 -10.89 -13.02
C ASP A 29 -10.44 -11.56 -12.74
N ASN A 30 -10.64 -12.14 -11.55
CA ASN A 30 -11.92 -12.71 -11.13
C ASN A 30 -12.80 -11.62 -10.49
N PRO A 31 -13.98 -11.30 -11.04
CA PRO A 31 -14.80 -10.19 -10.55
C PRO A 31 -15.16 -10.27 -9.06
N LYS A 32 -15.52 -11.47 -8.58
CA LYS A 32 -15.93 -11.67 -7.19
C LYS A 32 -14.76 -11.53 -6.22
N LYS A 33 -13.61 -12.11 -6.56
CA LYS A 33 -12.43 -11.99 -5.70
C LYS A 33 -11.83 -10.58 -5.74
N ARG A 34 -11.99 -9.89 -6.86
CA ARG A 34 -11.62 -8.48 -6.99
C ARG A 34 -12.48 -7.60 -6.09
N GLU A 35 -13.78 -7.85 -6.01
CA GLU A 35 -14.68 -7.19 -5.08
C GLU A 35 -14.19 -7.37 -3.63
N ASP A 36 -13.85 -8.60 -3.21
CA ASP A 36 -13.27 -8.85 -1.88
C ASP A 36 -12.00 -7.99 -1.65
N VAL A 37 -11.10 -7.87 -2.63
CA VAL A 37 -9.89 -7.02 -2.52
C VAL A 37 -10.23 -5.53 -2.43
N GLU A 38 -11.21 -5.08 -3.21
CA GLU A 38 -11.66 -3.68 -3.24
C GLU A 38 -12.33 -3.29 -1.92
N ASP A 39 -13.13 -4.18 -1.32
CA ASP A 39 -13.77 -3.99 -0.02
C ASP A 39 -12.73 -3.82 1.10
N GLU A 40 -11.77 -4.75 1.23
CA GLU A 40 -10.72 -4.64 2.26
C GLU A 40 -9.85 -3.39 2.07
N THR A 41 -9.58 -3.02 0.81
CA THR A 41 -8.84 -1.80 0.50
C THR A 41 -9.62 -0.54 0.90
N ALA A 42 -10.95 -0.54 0.65
CA ALA A 42 -11.83 0.54 1.02
C ALA A 42 -11.94 0.70 2.54
N ASP A 43 -11.99 -0.41 3.30
CA ASP A 43 -12.07 -0.37 4.76
C ASP A 43 -10.79 0.17 5.40
N ILE A 44 -9.61 -0.22 4.89
CA ILE A 44 -8.33 0.39 5.28
C ILE A 44 -8.37 1.91 5.04
N PHE A 45 -8.84 2.32 3.86
CA PHE A 45 -8.91 3.73 3.50
C PHE A 45 -9.90 4.50 4.37
N PHE A 46 -11.07 3.93 4.66
CA PHE A 46 -12.05 4.49 5.56
C PHE A 46 -11.48 4.75 6.95
N PHE A 47 -10.83 3.75 7.55
CA PHE A 47 -10.23 3.93 8.88
C PHE A 47 -9.08 4.94 8.87
N LEU A 48 -8.30 5.01 7.79
CA LEU A 48 -7.25 6.01 7.63
C LEU A 48 -7.82 7.44 7.53
N LEU A 49 -8.85 7.64 6.70
CA LEU A 49 -9.56 8.92 6.60
C LEU A 49 -10.15 9.33 7.95
N ARG A 50 -10.81 8.39 8.64
CA ARG A 50 -11.42 8.66 9.95
C ARG A 50 -10.37 9.00 11.00
N PHE A 51 -9.24 8.31 11.01
CA PHE A 51 -8.10 8.60 11.87
C PHE A 51 -7.58 10.02 11.61
N ALA A 52 -7.36 10.37 10.34
CA ALA A 52 -6.87 11.69 9.98
C ALA A 52 -7.85 12.81 10.38
N GLN A 53 -9.14 12.62 10.14
CA GLN A 53 -10.18 13.56 10.54
C GLN A 53 -10.18 13.76 12.07
N LEU A 54 -10.09 12.68 12.86
CA LEU A 54 -10.15 12.75 14.32
C LEU A 54 -8.99 13.54 14.92
N TYR A 55 -7.82 13.49 14.28
CA TYR A 55 -6.58 14.10 14.76
C TYR A 55 -6.14 15.34 13.95
N ASN A 56 -7.02 15.87 13.09
CA ASN A 56 -6.74 17.03 12.23
C ASN A 56 -5.46 16.87 11.39
N ILE A 57 -5.27 15.68 10.82
CA ILE A 57 -4.13 15.39 9.93
C ILE A 57 -4.54 15.70 8.49
N ASP A 58 -3.84 16.64 7.86
CA ASP A 58 -3.88 16.81 6.40
C ASP A 58 -3.09 15.68 5.72
N LEU A 59 -3.81 14.65 5.28
CA LEU A 59 -3.21 13.47 4.62
C LEU A 59 -2.53 13.82 3.31
N SER A 60 -3.13 14.69 2.49
CA SER A 60 -2.57 15.08 1.18
C SER A 60 -1.24 15.81 1.36
N GLY A 61 -1.22 16.86 2.20
CA GLY A 61 0.04 17.55 2.48
C GLY A 61 1.06 16.67 3.22
N ALA A 62 0.60 15.73 4.06
CA ALA A 62 1.51 14.75 4.70
C ALA A 62 2.18 13.84 3.66
N LEU A 63 1.44 13.39 2.64
CA LEU A 63 1.97 12.60 1.54
C LEU A 63 2.96 13.40 0.69
N GLU A 64 2.63 14.64 0.31
CA GLU A 64 3.52 15.53 -0.45
C GLU A 64 4.86 15.74 0.27
N ARG A 65 4.82 16.13 1.55
CA ARG A 65 6.04 16.29 2.37
C ARG A 65 6.84 14.99 2.49
N LYS A 66 6.16 13.83 2.51
CA LYS A 66 6.82 12.52 2.54
C LYS A 66 7.51 12.21 1.20
N MET A 67 6.86 12.51 0.08
CA MET A 67 7.43 12.33 -1.26
C MET A 67 8.66 13.21 -1.46
N GLU A 68 8.63 14.48 -1.05
CA GLU A 68 9.79 15.36 -1.09
C GLU A 68 10.96 14.83 -0.25
N LYS A 69 10.69 14.36 0.97
CA LYS A 69 11.71 13.72 1.84
C LYS A 69 12.29 12.47 1.20
N ASN A 70 11.46 11.64 0.55
CA ASN A 70 11.91 10.45 -0.15
C ASN A 70 12.80 10.83 -1.35
N ASN A 71 12.43 11.83 -2.15
CA ASN A 71 13.23 12.29 -3.28
C ASN A 71 14.60 12.83 -2.85
N LYS A 72 14.68 13.50 -1.69
CA LYS A 72 15.95 13.94 -1.09
C LYS A 72 16.79 12.77 -0.57
N LYS A 73 16.14 11.71 -0.07
CA LYS A 73 16.79 10.49 0.42
C LYS A 73 17.26 9.57 -0.72
N TYR A 74 16.55 9.60 -1.84
CA TYR A 74 16.79 8.80 -3.05
C TYR A 74 17.05 9.73 -4.25
N SER A 75 18.01 10.66 -4.11
CA SER A 75 18.39 11.54 -5.20
C SER A 75 18.68 10.72 -6.47
N VAL A 76 18.11 11.21 -7.57
CA VAL A 76 17.94 10.56 -8.88
C VAL A 76 19.27 10.08 -9.51
N GLU A 77 20.42 10.50 -8.96
CA GLU A 77 21.75 10.03 -9.34
C GLU A 77 22.01 8.54 -9.06
N LYS A 78 21.19 7.85 -8.25
CA LYS A 78 21.33 6.40 -8.02
C LYS A 78 20.48 5.50 -8.92
N PHE A 79 19.59 6.05 -9.76
CA PHE A 79 18.57 5.24 -10.42
C PHE A 79 18.24 5.63 -11.87
N MET A 80 19.18 6.22 -12.61
CA MET A 80 19.10 6.16 -14.08
C MET A 80 19.67 4.82 -14.57
N GLY A 81 18.78 3.88 -14.87
CA GLY A 81 19.05 2.85 -15.87
C GLY A 81 19.66 1.52 -15.39
N SER A 82 19.09 0.85 -14.38
CA SER A 82 19.29 -0.60 -14.34
C SER A 82 18.10 -1.36 -13.75
N ASN A 83 17.59 -2.27 -14.57
CA ASN A 83 16.58 -3.26 -14.28
C ASN A 83 17.18 -4.37 -13.39
N LYS A 84 17.68 -4.01 -12.20
CA LYS A 84 18.27 -4.96 -11.25
C LYS A 84 17.55 -4.92 -9.91
N LYS A 85 17.05 -6.09 -9.52
CA LYS A 85 16.36 -6.38 -8.26
C LYS A 85 17.25 -6.01 -7.07
N TYR A 86 16.60 -5.53 -6.01
CA TYR A 86 17.16 -5.14 -4.71
C TYR A 86 17.82 -6.28 -3.90
N SER A 87 18.06 -7.47 -4.47
CA SER A 87 18.46 -8.65 -3.71
C SER A 87 19.94 -8.76 -3.37
N ASP A 88 20.77 -7.72 -3.53
CA ASP A 88 22.17 -7.73 -3.10
C ASP A 88 22.65 -6.33 -2.68
N LEU A 89 22.09 -5.80 -1.59
CA LEU A 89 22.73 -4.73 -0.81
C LEU A 89 22.92 -5.13 0.66
N LYS A 90 23.42 -6.35 0.86
CA LYS A 90 24.43 -6.85 1.80
C LYS A 90 24.18 -8.31 2.14
#